data_AF-A0A956WNI9-F1
#
_entry.id   AF-A0A956WNI9-F1
#
_cell.length_a   1.000
_cell.length_b   1.000
_cell.length_c   1.000
_cell.angle_alpha   90.00
_cell.angle_beta   90.00
_cell.angle_gamma   90.00
#
_symmetry.space_group_name_H-M   'P 1'
#
loop_
_entity.id
_entity.type
_entity.pdbx_description
1 polymer ?
#
loop_
_entity_poly.entity_id
_entity_poly.type
_entity_poly.pdbx_seq_one_letter_code
_entity_poly.pdbx_strand_id
1 'polypeptide(L)'
;MARRKRIPYDPPHLRSKRKRRPPASAEQMQMTRRMFLSRGAVVGAFTLLAGRLGYMQLLEGERYRTEAAENIREVETLKPTRGVMYDRKKRELAVNRETWEVRILPGELPEDDAAQREVLDQVINALNIPDALVLDPRDVPDGAMATVNARTAQLLGKTLTVEKTDQTILHPFFRVPGQLVRVNGQDLQVFVYQDVNARKSDSARISADGTMIAGEVVEWPATPRFASNGNVLTVMLTDDSRLGARVERAISTLGDQSTMDSVVKTLSEDALQAWTDYIETEMGINFLVRLEDELTTDQAALCRAHLNEIPGVKVMNQLDYMVENGRYLERIVVKTGVPRETALKLEANKLYLPGVELEDGVLVRRYPGGDAMSHILGYVGQISQRELDNPRNLDVFGDP
;
A
#
# COMPACT_ATOMS: atom_id res chain seq x y z
N MET A 1 -61.60 51.51 -56.63
CA MET A 1 -61.62 52.84 -55.98
C MET A 1 -61.75 52.65 -54.46
N ALA A 2 -60.68 52.87 -53.70
CA ALA A 2 -60.69 52.74 -52.24
C ALA A 2 -60.46 54.12 -51.57
N ARG A 3 -61.42 54.55 -50.76
CA ARG A 3 -61.45 55.87 -50.08
C ARG A 3 -60.38 55.95 -48.99
N ARG A 4 -59.46 56.92 -49.07
CA ARG A 4 -58.56 57.30 -47.97
C ARG A 4 -59.39 57.91 -46.82
N LYS A 5 -59.32 57.32 -45.62
CA LYS A 5 -59.87 57.94 -44.38
C LYS A 5 -58.97 59.11 -43.98
N ARG A 6 -59.55 60.31 -43.85
CA ARG A 6 -58.88 61.52 -43.36
C ARG A 6 -58.64 61.39 -41.85
N ILE A 7 -57.43 61.68 -41.40
CA ILE A 7 -57.13 61.89 -39.98
C ILE A 7 -57.68 63.29 -39.60
N PRO A 8 -58.49 63.44 -38.55
CA PRO A 8 -58.95 64.76 -38.11
C PRO A 8 -57.75 65.59 -37.61
N TYR A 9 -57.60 66.81 -38.14
CA TYR A 9 -56.64 67.79 -37.63
C TYR A 9 -57.30 68.59 -36.51
N ASP A 10 -56.73 68.48 -35.30
CA ASP A 10 -57.21 69.23 -34.14
C ASP A 10 -56.35 70.50 -33.96
N PRO A 11 -56.92 71.70 -34.12
CA PRO A 11 -56.14 72.93 -34.14
C PRO A 11 -55.56 73.28 -32.74
N PRO A 12 -54.42 73.98 -32.68
CA PRO A 12 -53.59 74.11 -31.46
C PRO A 12 -54.30 74.70 -30.24
N HIS A 13 -55.36 75.48 -30.46
CA HIS A 13 -56.11 76.16 -29.41
C HIS A 13 -57.16 75.28 -28.70
N LEU A 14 -57.47 74.08 -29.22
CA LEU A 14 -58.39 73.11 -28.60
C LEU A 14 -57.69 72.01 -27.79
N ARG A 15 -56.35 72.05 -27.66
CA ARG A 15 -55.63 71.16 -26.75
C ARG A 15 -55.93 71.53 -25.30
N SER A 16 -56.85 70.81 -24.66
CA SER A 16 -57.00 70.89 -23.21
C SER A 16 -55.66 70.58 -22.55
N LYS A 17 -55.21 71.46 -21.65
CA LYS A 17 -53.99 71.24 -20.86
C LYS A 17 -54.17 69.92 -20.12
N ARG A 18 -53.45 68.87 -20.52
CA ARG A 18 -53.31 67.64 -19.74
C ARG A 18 -52.88 68.06 -18.34
N LYS A 19 -53.78 67.91 -17.35
CA LYS A 19 -53.46 68.06 -15.93
C LYS A 19 -52.25 67.19 -15.67
N ARG A 20 -51.08 67.79 -15.39
CA ARG A 20 -49.92 67.06 -14.89
C ARG A 20 -50.40 66.34 -13.63
N ARG A 21 -50.41 65.00 -13.66
CA ARG A 21 -50.56 64.23 -12.42
C ARG A 21 -49.48 64.74 -11.46
N PRO A 22 -49.80 65.00 -10.18
CA PRO A 22 -48.75 65.23 -9.19
C PRO A 22 -47.78 64.05 -9.23
N PRO A 23 -46.47 64.23 -9.01
CA PRO A 23 -45.58 63.09 -8.79
C PRO A 23 -46.23 62.25 -7.69
N ALA A 24 -46.33 60.94 -7.91
CA ALA A 24 -46.76 60.02 -6.87
C ALA A 24 -45.97 60.38 -5.62
N SER A 25 -46.67 60.87 -4.61
CA SER A 25 -46.16 61.01 -3.25
C SER A 25 -45.39 59.73 -2.94
N ALA A 26 -44.13 59.88 -2.54
CA ALA A 26 -43.25 58.78 -2.16
C ALA A 26 -44.07 57.59 -1.67
N GLU A 27 -44.15 56.54 -2.48
CA GLU A 27 -44.64 55.26 -2.01
C GLU A 27 -43.70 54.91 -0.87
N GLN A 28 -44.14 55.23 0.35
CA GLN A 28 -43.58 54.66 1.56
C GLN A 28 -43.81 53.17 1.38
N MET A 29 -42.79 52.50 0.84
CA MET A 29 -42.73 51.07 0.62
C MET A 29 -42.91 50.48 2.02
N GLN A 30 -44.16 50.16 2.37
CA GLN A 30 -44.49 49.55 3.64
C GLN A 30 -43.82 48.18 3.62
N MET A 31 -42.61 48.12 4.15
CA MET A 31 -41.85 46.89 4.31
C MET A 31 -42.73 45.95 5.13
N THR A 32 -43.35 45.00 4.44
CA THR A 32 -44.20 44.00 5.07
C THR A 32 -43.30 43.20 6.01
N ARG A 33 -43.79 42.88 7.21
CA ARG A 33 -43.03 42.18 8.26
C ARG A 33 -42.26 40.95 7.74
N ARG A 34 -42.79 40.28 6.73
CA ARG A 34 -42.17 39.15 6.01
C ARG A 34 -40.88 39.51 5.26
N MET A 35 -40.81 40.69 4.63
CA MET A 35 -39.62 41.17 3.92
C MET A 35 -38.51 41.59 4.88
N PHE A 36 -38.87 42.14 6.04
CA PHE A 36 -37.91 42.38 7.13
C PHE A 36 -37.38 41.08 7.72
N LEU A 37 -38.24 40.09 7.96
CA LEU A 37 -37.87 38.77 8.44
C LEU A 37 -36.94 38.04 7.45
N SER A 38 -37.26 38.04 6.15
CA SER A 38 -36.42 37.38 5.14
C SER A 38 -35.07 38.08 4.99
N ARG A 39 -35.04 39.42 5.01
CA ARG A 39 -33.78 40.18 4.93
C ARG A 39 -32.91 39.97 6.17
N GLY A 40 -33.52 39.90 7.35
CA GLY A 40 -32.84 39.53 8.60
C GLY A 40 -32.28 38.10 8.56
N ALA A 41 -33.04 37.14 8.03
CA ALA A 41 -32.59 35.77 7.87
C ALA A 41 -31.39 35.65 6.92
N VAL A 42 -31.42 36.36 5.78
CA VAL A 42 -30.29 36.40 4.83
C VAL A 42 -29.07 37.02 5.47
N VAL A 43 -29.21 38.16 6.14
CA VAL A 43 -28.08 38.80 6.85
C VAL A 43 -27.54 37.89 7.94
N GLY A 44 -28.40 37.20 8.71
CA GLY A 44 -27.99 36.23 9.71
C GLY A 44 -27.21 35.06 9.12
N ALA A 45 -27.65 34.50 7.99
CA ALA A 45 -26.96 33.42 7.30
C ALA A 45 -25.58 33.86 6.78
N PHE A 46 -25.48 35.04 6.17
CA PHE A 46 -24.20 35.59 5.71
C PHE A 46 -23.24 35.89 6.87
N THR A 47 -23.75 36.41 8.00
CA THR A 47 -22.93 36.62 9.21
C THR A 47 -22.45 35.30 9.80
N LEU A 48 -23.28 34.25 9.79
CA LEU A 48 -22.88 32.92 10.24
C LEU A 48 -21.80 32.31 9.33
N LEU A 49 -21.95 32.42 8.01
CA LEU A 49 -20.95 31.97 7.04
C LEU A 49 -19.64 32.76 7.15
N ALA A 50 -19.71 34.08 7.27
CA ALA A 50 -18.53 34.94 7.47
C ALA A 50 -17.85 34.65 8.81
N GLY A 51 -18.62 34.41 9.87
CA GLY A 51 -18.12 33.96 11.16
C GLY A 51 -17.46 32.58 11.09
N ARG A 52 -18.05 31.62 10.37
CA ARG A 52 -17.46 30.30 10.14
C ARG A 52 -16.18 30.39 9.31
N LEU A 53 -16.15 31.24 8.28
CA LEU A 53 -14.97 31.51 7.47
C LEU A 53 -13.86 32.13 8.31
N GLY A 54 -14.18 33.16 9.09
CA GLY A 54 -13.24 33.79 10.02
C GLY A 54 -12.73 32.80 11.08
N TYR A 55 -13.59 31.94 11.59
CA TYR A 55 -13.21 30.86 12.51
C TYR A 55 -12.20 29.90 11.87
N MET A 56 -12.48 29.42 10.65
CA MET A 56 -11.57 28.54 9.92
C MET A 56 -10.23 29.22 9.60
N GLN A 57 -10.24 30.53 9.30
CA GLN A 57 -9.03 31.28 8.95
C GLN A 57 -8.19 31.71 10.16
N LEU A 58 -8.81 32.05 11.30
CA LEU A 58 -8.11 32.59 12.47
C LEU A 58 -7.73 31.53 13.51
N LEU A 59 -8.60 30.55 13.76
CA LEU A 59 -8.36 29.51 14.78
C LEU A 59 -7.75 28.25 14.18
N GLU A 60 -8.21 27.83 12.99
CA GLU A 60 -7.68 26.66 12.29
C GLU A 60 -6.68 27.01 11.19
N GLY A 61 -6.37 28.31 10.99
CA GLY A 61 -5.51 28.77 9.90
C GLY A 61 -4.11 28.18 9.93
N GLU A 62 -3.49 28.11 11.10
CA GLU A 62 -2.18 27.47 11.27
C GLU A 62 -2.23 25.96 11.02
N ARG A 63 -3.33 25.29 11.40
CA ARG A 63 -3.53 23.85 11.15
C ARG A 63 -3.66 23.58 9.66
N TYR A 64 -4.52 24.31 8.94
CA TYR A 64 -4.67 24.16 7.50
C TYR A 64 -3.44 24.61 6.71
N ARG A 65 -2.70 25.61 7.20
CA ARG A 65 -1.41 25.99 6.62
C ARG A 65 -0.35 24.91 6.80
N THR A 66 -0.34 24.25 7.95
CA THR A 66 0.56 23.12 8.21
C THR A 66 0.18 21.93 7.35
N GLU A 67 -1.09 21.54 7.30
CA GLU A 67 -1.60 20.46 6.44
C GLU A 67 -1.36 20.76 4.94
N ALA A 68 -1.54 22.01 4.50
CA ALA A 68 -1.23 22.41 3.12
C ALA A 68 0.28 22.45 2.83
N ALA A 69 1.09 22.90 3.79
CA ALA A 69 2.54 22.90 3.66
C ALA A 69 3.12 21.47 3.67
N GLU A 70 2.54 20.56 4.44
CA GLU A 70 2.86 19.13 4.42
C GLU A 70 2.47 18.49 3.09
N ASN A 71 1.30 18.84 2.52
CA ASN A 71 0.90 18.38 1.18
C ASN A 71 1.77 18.93 0.04
N ILE A 72 2.56 20.00 0.26
CA ILE A 72 3.43 20.64 -0.74
C ILE A 72 4.91 20.25 -0.54
N ARG A 73 5.25 19.53 0.54
CA ARG A 73 6.62 19.03 0.75
C ARG A 73 6.85 17.81 -0.12
N GLU A 74 7.37 18.06 -1.30
CA GLU A 74 8.01 17.01 -2.09
C GLU A 74 9.29 16.58 -1.37
N VAL A 75 9.31 15.35 -0.84
CA VAL A 75 10.47 14.79 -0.14
C VAL A 75 11.50 14.36 -1.18
N GLU A 76 12.38 15.27 -1.58
CA GLU A 76 13.53 14.92 -2.41
C GLU A 76 14.51 14.09 -1.55
N THR A 77 14.52 12.78 -1.79
CA THR A 77 15.35 11.83 -1.02
C THR A 77 16.80 11.96 -1.48
N LEU A 78 17.62 12.67 -0.71
CA LEU A 78 19.06 12.77 -0.96
C LEU A 78 19.72 11.39 -0.80
N LYS A 79 20.12 10.79 -1.92
CA LYS A 79 20.80 9.50 -1.91
C LYS A 79 22.22 9.66 -1.34
N PRO A 80 22.58 8.95 -0.25
CA PRO A 80 23.93 9.06 0.29
C PRO A 80 24.95 8.46 -0.69
N THR A 81 25.93 9.26 -1.11
CA THR A 81 27.10 8.78 -1.86
C THR A 81 27.96 7.89 -0.95
N ARG A 82 28.03 6.59 -1.22
CA ARG A 82 28.85 5.64 -0.43
C ARG A 82 30.26 5.46 -1.02
N GLY A 83 31.26 5.22 -0.17
CA GLY A 83 32.61 4.85 -0.64
C GLY A 83 32.66 3.50 -1.36
N VAL A 84 33.63 3.31 -2.25
CA VAL A 84 33.93 2.00 -2.85
C VAL A 84 34.56 1.08 -1.81
N MET A 85 34.07 -0.15 -1.70
CA MET A 85 34.64 -1.17 -0.82
C MET A 85 35.58 -2.07 -1.62
N TYR A 86 36.74 -2.37 -1.04
CA TYR A 86 37.73 -3.25 -1.63
C TYR A 86 38.09 -4.41 -0.68
N ASP A 87 38.42 -5.56 -1.26
CA ASP A 87 39.08 -6.67 -0.57
C ASP A 87 40.56 -6.33 -0.26
N ARG A 88 41.22 -7.13 0.60
CA ARG A 88 42.67 -7.15 0.87
C ARG A 88 43.53 -6.99 -0.39
N LYS A 89 43.08 -7.55 -1.52
CA LYS A 89 43.80 -7.51 -2.80
C LYS A 89 43.43 -6.29 -3.68
N LYS A 90 42.78 -5.26 -3.11
CA LYS A 90 42.22 -4.09 -3.83
C LYS A 90 41.21 -4.44 -4.93
N ARG A 91 40.50 -5.56 -4.79
CA ARG A 91 39.41 -5.91 -5.72
C ARG A 91 38.13 -5.28 -5.23
N GLU A 92 37.38 -4.65 -6.12
CA GLU A 92 36.09 -4.03 -5.81
C GLU A 92 35.10 -5.08 -5.31
N LEU A 93 34.56 -4.87 -4.11
CA LEU A 93 33.53 -5.70 -3.50
C LEU A 93 32.15 -5.03 -3.58
N ALA A 94 32.14 -3.69 -3.54
CA ALA A 94 30.92 -2.92 -3.71
C ALA A 94 31.26 -1.51 -4.23
N VAL A 95 30.70 -1.17 -5.39
CA VAL A 95 30.93 0.10 -6.09
C VAL A 95 29.60 0.81 -6.32
N ASN A 96 29.64 2.13 -6.45
CA ASN A 96 28.48 2.86 -6.95
C ASN A 96 28.62 3.00 -8.46
N ARG A 97 27.55 2.70 -9.18
CA ARG A 97 27.48 2.92 -10.62
C ARG A 97 26.39 3.95 -10.88
N GLU A 98 26.72 4.96 -11.68
CA GLU A 98 25.73 5.88 -12.22
C GLU A 98 24.77 5.11 -13.13
N THR A 99 23.49 5.33 -12.89
CA THR A 99 22.38 4.77 -13.63
C THR A 99 21.35 5.85 -13.86
N TRP A 100 20.38 5.53 -14.71
CA TRP A 100 19.21 6.36 -14.92
C TRP A 100 18.07 5.89 -14.02
N GLU A 101 17.22 6.84 -13.65
CA GLU A 101 15.95 6.62 -12.96
C GLU A 101 14.83 7.24 -13.81
N VAL A 102 13.71 6.53 -13.91
CA VAL A 102 12.51 7.04 -14.58
C VAL A 102 11.48 7.36 -13.52
N ARG A 103 10.96 8.58 -13.60
CA ARG A 103 9.88 9.09 -12.75
C ARG A 103 8.68 9.46 -13.60
N ILE A 104 7.50 9.42 -12.98
CA ILE A 104 6.27 9.95 -13.56
C ILE A 104 5.69 11.01 -12.65
N LEU A 105 5.23 12.10 -13.25
CA LEU A 105 4.45 13.15 -12.61
C LEU A 105 3.01 13.00 -13.08
N PRO A 106 2.12 12.42 -12.27
CA PRO A 106 0.73 12.21 -12.66
C PRO A 106 0.03 13.51 -13.10
N GLY A 107 0.35 14.64 -12.46
CA GLY A 107 -0.21 15.95 -12.82
C GLY A 107 0.26 16.54 -14.16
N GLU A 108 1.30 15.97 -14.78
CA GLU A 108 1.77 16.37 -16.13
C GLU A 108 1.42 15.36 -17.22
N LEU A 109 0.78 14.23 -16.85
CA LEU A 109 0.23 13.31 -17.82
C LEU A 109 -0.92 14.00 -18.60
N PRO A 110 -1.20 13.55 -19.84
CA PRO A 110 -2.33 14.06 -20.60
C PRO A 110 -3.64 13.86 -19.83
N GLU A 111 -4.54 14.85 -19.87
CA GLU A 111 -5.89 14.72 -19.30
C GLU A 111 -6.81 13.79 -20.12
N ASP A 112 -6.45 13.53 -21.38
CA ASP A 112 -7.18 12.62 -22.25
C ASP A 112 -6.77 11.17 -21.95
N ASP A 113 -7.73 10.34 -21.55
CA ASP A 113 -7.51 8.94 -21.14
C ASP A 113 -6.76 8.13 -22.21
N ALA A 114 -7.04 8.34 -23.50
CA ALA A 114 -6.41 7.59 -24.58
C ALA A 114 -4.94 8.02 -24.76
N ALA A 115 -4.66 9.32 -24.74
CA ALA A 115 -3.30 9.86 -24.80
C ALA A 115 -2.48 9.48 -23.56
N GLN A 116 -3.08 9.54 -22.37
CA GLN A 116 -2.46 9.09 -21.13
C GLN A 116 -2.10 7.60 -21.22
N ARG A 117 -3.03 6.77 -21.70
CA ARG A 117 -2.78 5.34 -21.86
C ARG A 117 -1.63 5.06 -22.82
N GLU A 118 -1.56 5.79 -23.94
CA GLU A 118 -0.45 5.65 -24.90
C GLU A 118 0.91 5.94 -24.25
N VAL A 119 1.02 6.99 -23.44
CA VAL A 119 2.25 7.33 -22.71
C VAL A 119 2.63 6.21 -21.74
N LEU A 120 1.68 5.76 -20.92
CA LEU A 120 1.91 4.70 -19.94
C LEU A 120 2.32 3.40 -20.63
N ASP A 121 1.66 3.01 -21.72
CA ASP A 121 2.01 1.82 -22.49
C ASP A 121 3.43 1.89 -23.06
N GLN A 122 3.87 3.05 -23.56
CA GLN A 122 5.24 3.22 -24.04
C GLN A 122 6.25 3.04 -22.91
N VAL A 123 5.99 3.59 -21.71
CA VAL A 123 6.86 3.44 -20.54
C VAL A 123 6.88 2.00 -20.04
N ILE A 124 5.71 1.37 -19.90
CA ILE A 124 5.56 -0.03 -19.46
C ILE A 124 6.37 -0.96 -20.36
N ASN A 125 6.23 -0.81 -21.67
CA ASN A 125 6.93 -1.65 -22.65
C ASN A 125 8.44 -1.37 -22.66
N ALA A 126 8.85 -0.11 -22.59
CA ALA A 126 10.27 0.25 -22.60
C ALA A 126 11.00 -0.24 -21.34
N LEU A 127 10.34 -0.20 -20.18
CA LEU A 127 10.91 -0.58 -18.90
C LEU A 127 10.63 -2.04 -18.51
N ASN A 128 9.77 -2.74 -19.24
CA ASN A 128 9.29 -4.09 -18.94
C ASN A 128 8.78 -4.18 -17.49
N ILE A 129 7.81 -3.31 -17.18
CA ILE A 129 7.21 -3.24 -15.84
C ILE A 129 6.22 -4.40 -15.70
N PRO A 130 6.31 -5.22 -14.64
CA PRO A 130 5.46 -6.38 -14.47
C PRO A 130 4.03 -6.01 -14.04
N ASP A 131 3.14 -7.00 -14.15
CA ASP A 131 1.78 -6.92 -13.62
C ASP A 131 1.79 -7.12 -12.10
N ALA A 132 0.88 -6.41 -11.42
CA ALA A 132 0.58 -6.52 -10.01
C ALA A 132 -0.88 -7.00 -9.80
N LEU A 133 -1.11 -7.68 -8.68
CA LEU A 133 -2.44 -8.03 -8.22
C LEU A 133 -2.88 -6.96 -7.25
N VAL A 134 -4.00 -6.31 -7.56
CA VAL A 134 -4.46 -5.13 -6.84
C VAL A 134 -5.90 -5.34 -6.40
N LEU A 135 -6.20 -4.97 -5.17
CA LEU A 135 -7.55 -4.92 -4.63
C LEU A 135 -8.04 -3.47 -4.65
N ASP A 136 -9.17 -3.24 -5.29
CA ASP A 136 -9.95 -2.01 -5.16
C ASP A 136 -11.09 -2.25 -4.16
N PRO A 137 -10.99 -1.74 -2.91
CA PRO A 137 -12.00 -1.98 -1.89
C PRO A 137 -13.39 -1.45 -2.27
N ARG A 138 -13.49 -0.47 -3.18
CA ARG A 138 -14.76 0.14 -3.61
C ARG A 138 -15.59 -0.80 -4.48
N ASP A 139 -14.91 -1.74 -5.14
CA ASP A 139 -15.52 -2.75 -6.01
C ASP A 139 -15.85 -4.05 -5.25
N VAL A 140 -15.55 -4.11 -3.94
CA VAL A 140 -15.90 -5.24 -3.07
C VAL A 140 -17.33 -5.07 -2.52
N PRO A 141 -18.25 -6.03 -2.74
CA PRO A 141 -19.59 -5.98 -2.16
C PRO A 141 -19.57 -5.98 -0.63
N ASP A 142 -20.56 -5.32 -0.02
CA ASP A 142 -20.73 -5.29 1.43
C ASP A 142 -20.75 -6.70 2.03
N GLY A 143 -19.90 -6.93 3.05
CA GLY A 143 -19.76 -8.23 3.72
C GLY A 143 -18.93 -9.27 2.96
N ALA A 144 -18.48 -9.01 1.74
CA ALA A 144 -17.65 -9.94 0.96
C ALA A 144 -16.16 -9.87 1.30
N MET A 145 -15.69 -8.81 1.99
CA MET A 145 -14.27 -8.56 2.24
C MET A 145 -13.55 -9.73 2.92
N ALA A 146 -14.16 -10.35 3.92
CA ALA A 146 -13.56 -11.52 4.60
C ALA A 146 -13.35 -12.70 3.63
N THR A 147 -14.26 -12.89 2.67
CA THR A 147 -14.14 -13.94 1.64
C THR A 147 -13.04 -13.58 0.65
N VAL A 148 -12.97 -12.31 0.22
CA VAL A 148 -11.90 -11.81 -0.67
C VAL A 148 -10.54 -11.97 -0.02
N ASN A 149 -10.38 -11.60 1.25
CA ASN A 149 -9.14 -11.77 2.00
C ASN A 149 -8.74 -13.24 2.09
N ALA A 150 -9.66 -14.13 2.45
CA ALA A 150 -9.38 -15.56 2.53
C ALA A 150 -8.97 -16.17 1.18
N ARG A 151 -9.66 -15.81 0.09
CA ARG A 151 -9.38 -16.31 -1.25
C ARG A 151 -8.09 -15.75 -1.84
N THR A 152 -7.83 -14.47 -1.67
CA THR A 152 -6.55 -13.84 -2.10
C THR A 152 -5.37 -14.43 -1.34
N ALA A 153 -5.51 -14.64 -0.03
CA ALA A 153 -4.47 -15.30 0.76
C ALA A 153 -4.17 -16.73 0.28
N GLN A 154 -5.21 -17.47 -0.10
CA GLN A 154 -5.09 -18.81 -0.64
C GLN A 154 -4.41 -18.81 -2.02
N LEU A 155 -4.88 -17.97 -2.96
CA LEU A 155 -4.34 -17.88 -4.32
C LEU A 155 -2.86 -17.47 -4.34
N LEU A 156 -2.47 -16.58 -3.43
CA LEU A 156 -1.10 -16.08 -3.31
C LEU A 156 -0.22 -16.94 -2.38
N GLY A 157 -0.74 -18.03 -1.80
CA GLY A 157 0.00 -18.85 -0.83
C GLY A 157 0.43 -18.10 0.45
N LYS A 158 -0.26 -17.01 0.77
CA LYS A 158 -0.03 -16.20 1.99
C LYS A 158 -0.63 -16.86 3.23
N THR A 159 -1.58 -17.79 3.08
CA THR A 159 -1.97 -18.71 4.14
C THR A 159 -1.03 -19.90 4.25
N LEU A 160 -0.94 -20.51 5.43
CA LEU A 160 -0.33 -21.82 5.59
C LEU A 160 -1.39 -22.86 5.19
N THR A 161 -1.10 -23.66 4.17
CA THR A 161 -1.90 -24.86 3.88
C THR A 161 -1.52 -25.91 4.92
N VAL A 162 -2.48 -26.31 5.75
CA VAL A 162 -2.25 -27.24 6.86
C VAL A 162 -3.04 -28.51 6.61
N GLU A 163 -2.36 -29.63 6.39
CA GLU A 163 -2.96 -30.95 6.26
C GLU A 163 -2.58 -31.79 7.47
N LYS A 164 -3.57 -32.22 8.24
CA LYS A 164 -3.36 -33.18 9.33
C LYS A 164 -3.11 -34.55 8.71
N THR A 165 -2.04 -35.22 9.13
CA THR A 165 -1.77 -36.61 8.71
C THR A 165 -2.05 -37.56 9.87
N ASP A 166 -2.39 -38.81 9.55
CA ASP A 166 -2.53 -39.87 10.56
C ASP A 166 -1.17 -40.48 10.97
N GLN A 167 -0.06 -39.96 10.42
CA GLN A 167 1.27 -40.46 10.71
C GLN A 167 1.72 -40.00 12.09
N THR A 168 2.11 -40.98 12.90
CA THR A 168 2.66 -40.77 14.23
C THR A 168 4.16 -41.00 14.20
N ILE A 169 4.92 -40.11 14.84
CA ILE A 169 6.37 -40.14 14.92
C ILE A 169 6.75 -40.42 16.38
N LEU A 170 7.61 -41.41 16.58
CA LEU A 170 8.20 -41.72 17.87
C LEU A 170 9.66 -41.32 17.83
N HIS A 171 10.03 -40.36 18.66
CA HIS A 171 11.43 -40.05 18.91
C HIS A 171 11.90 -40.74 20.19
N PRO A 172 13.08 -41.37 20.20
CA PRO A 172 13.60 -42.03 21.40
C PRO A 172 13.85 -41.05 22.55
N PHE A 173 13.98 -39.76 22.24
CA PHE A 173 14.27 -38.70 23.20
C PHE A 173 13.04 -37.95 23.75
N PHE A 174 11.90 -37.97 23.04
CA PHE A 174 10.66 -37.34 23.50
C PHE A 174 9.74 -38.35 24.18
N ARG A 175 9.14 -37.96 25.30
CA ARG A 175 8.30 -38.87 26.09
C ARG A 175 6.90 -39.08 25.51
N VAL A 176 6.50 -38.23 24.57
CA VAL A 176 5.19 -38.26 23.92
C VAL A 176 5.32 -38.58 22.44
N PRO A 177 4.37 -39.34 21.85
CA PRO A 177 4.32 -39.48 20.41
C PRO A 177 4.05 -38.12 19.75
N GLY A 178 4.77 -37.84 18.67
CA GLY A 178 4.48 -36.71 17.79
C GLY A 178 3.47 -37.12 16.73
N GLN A 179 2.70 -36.15 16.22
CA GLN A 179 1.95 -36.32 14.98
C GLN A 179 2.56 -35.46 13.90
N LEU A 180 2.51 -35.96 12.67
CA LEU A 180 2.97 -35.22 11.51
C LEU A 180 1.84 -34.36 10.96
N VAL A 181 2.12 -33.08 10.75
CA VAL A 181 1.25 -32.11 10.11
C VAL A 181 2.00 -31.56 8.91
N ARG A 182 1.37 -31.53 7.73
CA ARG A 182 1.99 -30.97 6.54
C ARG A 182 1.61 -29.50 6.41
N VAL A 183 2.61 -28.62 6.40
CA VAL A 183 2.46 -27.17 6.31
C VAL A 183 3.13 -26.70 5.02
N ASN A 184 2.36 -26.21 4.04
CA ASN A 184 2.87 -25.83 2.71
C ASN A 184 3.68 -26.96 2.04
N GLY A 185 3.21 -28.19 2.17
CA GLY A 185 3.89 -29.37 1.63
C GLY A 185 5.12 -29.83 2.44
N GLN A 186 5.54 -29.08 3.47
CA GLN A 186 6.65 -29.42 4.35
C GLN A 186 6.17 -30.11 5.63
N ASP A 187 6.99 -31.01 6.15
CA ASP A 187 6.64 -31.85 7.29
C ASP A 187 6.94 -31.12 8.62
N LEU A 188 5.89 -30.84 9.39
CA LEU A 188 5.95 -30.28 10.75
C LEU A 188 5.59 -31.37 11.77
N GLN A 189 6.52 -31.68 12.66
CA GLN A 189 6.31 -32.66 13.72
C GLN A 189 5.77 -31.94 14.96
N VAL A 190 4.62 -32.36 15.47
CA VAL A 190 3.92 -31.71 16.58
C VAL A 190 3.79 -32.66 17.76
N PHE A 191 4.33 -32.26 18.92
CA PHE A 191 4.31 -33.00 20.18
C PHE A 191 3.44 -32.25 21.19
N VAL A 192 2.32 -32.85 21.56
CA VAL A 192 1.38 -32.29 22.55
C VAL A 192 1.56 -33.03 23.87
N TYR A 193 1.97 -32.30 24.91
CA TYR A 193 2.23 -32.84 26.24
C TYR A 193 0.99 -32.71 27.12
N GLN A 194 0.93 -33.53 28.18
CA GLN A 194 -0.12 -33.44 29.19
C GLN A 194 -0.10 -32.09 29.92
N ASP A 195 1.10 -31.53 30.15
CA ASP A 195 1.29 -30.23 30.78
C ASP A 195 2.56 -29.53 30.31
N VAL A 196 2.68 -28.25 30.71
CA VAL A 196 3.79 -27.36 30.37
C VAL A 196 5.12 -27.84 30.97
N ASN A 197 5.10 -28.48 32.15
CA ASN A 197 6.30 -28.90 32.85
C ASN A 197 6.95 -30.10 32.17
N ALA A 198 6.14 -31.06 31.71
CA ALA A 198 6.59 -32.20 30.93
C ALA A 198 7.27 -31.74 29.63
N ARG A 199 6.65 -30.79 28.91
CA ARG A 199 7.23 -30.19 27.71
C ARG A 199 8.54 -29.43 28.02
N LYS A 200 8.58 -28.62 29.09
CA LYS A 200 9.79 -27.89 29.53
C LYS A 200 10.93 -28.84 29.86
N SER A 201 10.65 -29.95 30.54
CA SER A 201 11.65 -30.98 30.87
C SER A 201 12.25 -31.61 29.61
N ASP A 202 11.45 -31.83 28.57
CA ASP A 202 11.94 -32.38 27.31
C ASP A 202 12.70 -31.35 26.48
N SER A 203 12.19 -30.11 26.36
CA SER A 203 12.90 -29.05 25.60
C SER A 203 14.21 -28.62 26.23
N ALA A 204 14.34 -28.65 27.56
CA ALA A 204 15.58 -28.28 28.26
C ALA A 204 16.74 -29.24 27.96
N ARG A 205 16.45 -30.41 27.40
CA ARG A 205 17.44 -31.41 26.99
C ARG A 205 17.91 -31.22 25.54
N ILE A 206 17.36 -30.25 24.81
CA ILE A 206 17.69 -29.94 23.41
C ILE A 206 18.70 -28.79 23.41
N SER A 207 19.82 -28.94 22.72
CA SER A 207 20.76 -27.85 22.49
C SER A 207 20.16 -26.78 21.57
N ALA A 208 20.71 -25.56 21.60
CA ALA A 208 20.21 -24.44 20.79
C ALA A 208 20.19 -24.72 19.28
N ASP A 209 21.11 -25.57 18.81
CA ASP A 209 21.26 -26.01 17.42
C ASP A 209 20.59 -27.37 17.12
N GLY A 210 20.00 -28.03 18.13
CA GLY A 210 19.34 -29.33 18.00
C GLY A 210 20.26 -30.52 17.76
N THR A 211 21.58 -30.32 17.75
CA THR A 211 22.58 -31.38 17.49
C THR A 211 22.73 -32.33 18.67
N MET A 212 22.42 -31.87 19.89
CA MET A 212 22.45 -32.68 21.11
C MET A 212 21.07 -32.72 21.73
N ILE A 213 20.53 -33.94 21.89
CA ILE A 213 19.25 -34.15 22.58
C ILE A 213 19.41 -35.24 23.62
N ALA A 214 19.14 -34.91 24.88
CA ALA A 214 19.24 -35.85 26.00
C ALA A 214 20.63 -36.53 26.12
N GLY A 215 21.68 -35.87 25.66
CA GLY A 215 23.05 -36.41 25.68
C GLY A 215 23.43 -37.25 24.47
N GLU A 216 22.52 -37.45 23.51
CA GLU A 216 22.79 -38.13 22.24
C GLU A 216 23.01 -37.10 21.12
N VAL A 217 23.95 -37.39 20.22
CA VAL A 217 24.18 -36.61 19.00
C VAL A 217 23.12 -37.01 17.99
N VAL A 218 22.37 -36.05 17.47
CA VAL A 218 21.34 -36.26 16.45
C VAL A 218 21.79 -35.63 15.14
N GLU A 219 21.90 -36.44 14.09
CA GLU A 219 22.09 -35.96 12.73
C GLU A 219 20.73 -35.72 12.07
N TRP A 220 20.50 -34.49 11.64
CA TRP A 220 19.30 -34.10 10.94
C TRP A 220 19.56 -34.02 9.43
N PRO A 221 18.60 -34.44 8.59
CA PRO A 221 18.74 -34.32 7.13
C PRO A 221 18.70 -32.86 6.64
N ALA A 222 18.17 -31.94 7.45
CA ALA A 222 18.16 -30.49 7.24
C ALA A 222 18.19 -29.78 8.60
N THR A 223 18.43 -28.46 8.60
CA THR A 223 18.55 -27.69 9.84
C THR A 223 17.24 -27.74 10.65
N PRO A 224 17.25 -28.28 11.89
CA PRO A 224 16.04 -28.38 12.68
C PRO A 224 15.67 -27.02 13.29
N ARG A 225 14.40 -26.66 13.18
CA ARG A 225 13.80 -25.51 13.85
C ARG A 225 12.82 -25.98 14.90
N PHE A 226 13.06 -25.59 16.14
CA PHE A 226 12.19 -25.90 17.27
C PHE A 226 11.35 -24.67 17.62
N ALA A 227 10.04 -24.85 17.75
CA ALA A 227 9.15 -23.84 18.31
C ALA A 227 8.30 -24.48 19.40
N SER A 228 8.12 -23.78 20.52
CA SER A 228 7.37 -24.31 21.65
C SER A 228 6.61 -23.22 22.38
N ASN A 229 5.38 -23.52 22.78
CA ASN A 229 4.62 -22.69 23.71
C ASN A 229 3.61 -23.54 24.49
N GLY A 230 3.30 -23.13 25.72
CA GLY A 230 2.42 -23.90 26.61
C GLY A 230 2.85 -25.37 26.73
N ASN A 231 1.93 -26.29 26.43
CA ASN A 231 2.15 -27.74 26.41
C ASN A 231 2.55 -28.30 25.03
N VAL A 232 2.87 -27.46 24.04
CA VAL A 232 3.19 -27.89 22.67
C VAL A 232 4.66 -27.65 22.34
N LEU A 233 5.29 -28.64 21.72
CA LEU A 233 6.60 -28.54 21.09
C LEU A 233 6.47 -28.95 19.62
N THR A 234 7.13 -28.23 18.73
CA THR A 234 7.16 -28.54 17.30
C THR A 234 8.59 -28.60 16.79
N VAL A 235 8.80 -29.45 15.78
CA VAL A 235 10.07 -29.61 15.08
C VAL A 235 9.79 -29.53 13.60
N MET A 236 10.43 -28.59 12.92
CA MET A 236 10.33 -28.42 11.47
C MET A 236 11.72 -28.50 10.86
N LEU A 237 11.85 -29.29 9.80
CA LEU A 237 13.09 -29.40 9.03
C LEU A 237 12.91 -28.58 7.76
N THR A 238 13.45 -27.36 7.73
CA THR A 238 13.30 -26.47 6.58
C THR A 238 14.45 -25.46 6.51
N ASP A 239 14.95 -25.24 5.29
CA ASP A 239 15.88 -24.15 4.99
C ASP A 239 15.14 -22.83 4.70
N ASP A 240 13.80 -22.86 4.57
CA ASP A 240 12.97 -21.66 4.42
C ASP A 240 12.79 -20.96 5.77
N SER A 241 13.63 -19.94 5.99
CA SER A 241 13.60 -19.12 7.19
C SER A 241 12.29 -18.35 7.39
N ARG A 242 11.57 -18.00 6.31
CA ARG A 242 10.29 -17.28 6.37
C ARG A 242 9.18 -18.22 6.84
N LEU A 243 9.14 -19.43 6.29
CA LEU A 243 8.19 -20.46 6.71
C LEU A 243 8.39 -20.84 8.18
N GLY A 244 9.64 -21.07 8.60
CA GLY A 244 9.98 -21.35 10.00
C GLY A 244 9.53 -20.25 10.96
N ALA A 245 9.79 -18.98 10.63
CA ALA A 245 9.38 -17.85 11.46
C ALA A 245 7.86 -17.68 11.57
N ARG A 246 7.11 -18.01 10.51
CA ARG A 246 5.63 -18.00 10.52
C ARG A 246 5.08 -19.08 11.43
N VAL A 247 5.62 -20.30 11.35
CA VAL A 247 5.23 -21.42 12.23
C VAL A 247 5.53 -21.06 13.69
N GLU A 248 6.73 -20.54 13.98
CA GLU A 248 7.11 -20.15 15.35
C GLU A 248 6.16 -19.09 15.93
N ARG A 249 5.80 -18.07 15.13
CA ARG A 249 4.83 -17.05 15.53
C ARG A 249 3.46 -17.65 15.83
N ALA A 250 2.94 -18.47 14.95
CA ALA A 250 1.65 -19.14 15.17
C ALA A 250 1.68 -19.97 16.46
N ILE A 251 2.71 -20.80 16.65
CA ILE A 251 2.87 -21.62 17.87
C ILE A 251 2.97 -20.76 19.13
N SER A 252 3.58 -19.57 19.07
CA SER A 252 3.71 -18.65 20.21
C SER A 252 2.39 -18.11 20.78
N THR A 253 1.26 -18.33 20.08
CA THR A 253 -0.08 -17.93 20.54
C THR A 253 -0.83 -19.02 21.30
N LEU A 254 -0.31 -20.26 21.29
CA LEU A 254 -0.96 -21.41 21.93
C LEU A 254 -0.96 -21.32 23.46
N GLY A 255 -2.01 -21.83 24.10
CA GLY A 255 -2.13 -21.86 25.56
C GLY A 255 -1.55 -23.11 26.22
N ASP A 256 -1.59 -23.14 27.55
CA ASP A 256 -1.03 -24.23 28.39
C ASP A 256 -1.77 -25.58 28.29
N GLN A 257 -2.96 -25.60 27.69
CA GLN A 257 -3.82 -26.79 27.52
C GLN A 257 -4.27 -26.94 26.05
N SER A 258 -3.32 -26.78 25.12
CA SER A 258 -3.58 -26.86 23.69
C SER A 258 -3.71 -28.31 23.22
N THR A 259 -4.55 -28.52 22.22
CA THR A 259 -4.76 -29.82 21.56
C THR A 259 -4.19 -29.81 20.14
N MET A 260 -4.09 -30.97 19.49
CA MET A 260 -3.68 -31.02 18.07
C MET A 260 -4.58 -30.16 17.18
N ASP A 261 -5.89 -30.17 17.44
CA ASP A 261 -6.84 -29.37 16.65
C ASP A 261 -6.65 -27.87 16.92
N SER A 262 -6.25 -27.48 18.15
CA SER A 262 -5.82 -26.11 18.45
C SER A 262 -4.60 -25.71 17.64
N VAL A 263 -3.59 -26.59 17.52
CA VAL A 263 -2.37 -26.33 16.72
C VAL A 263 -2.73 -26.12 15.24
N VAL A 264 -3.49 -27.03 14.65
CA VAL A 264 -3.91 -26.94 13.24
C VAL A 264 -4.70 -25.66 13.00
N LYS A 265 -5.65 -25.35 13.89
CA LYS A 265 -6.45 -24.13 13.82
C LYS A 265 -5.58 -22.88 13.89
N THR A 266 -4.70 -22.77 14.87
CA THR A 266 -3.80 -21.62 15.04
C THR A 266 -2.86 -21.43 13.86
N LEU A 267 -2.29 -22.51 13.31
CA LEU A 267 -1.45 -22.44 12.11
C LEU A 267 -2.21 -21.90 10.89
N SER A 268 -3.50 -22.22 10.79
CA SER A 268 -4.36 -21.70 9.71
C SER A 268 -4.85 -20.26 9.94
N GLU A 269 -5.17 -19.90 11.19
CA GLU A 269 -5.79 -18.60 11.54
C GLU A 269 -4.77 -17.46 11.64
N ASP A 270 -3.56 -17.69 12.17
CA ASP A 270 -2.54 -16.63 12.35
C ASP A 270 -2.10 -16.02 11.01
N ALA A 271 -1.92 -16.86 9.99
CA ALA A 271 -1.52 -16.40 8.66
C ALA A 271 -2.63 -15.60 7.96
N LEU A 272 -3.90 -16.01 8.14
CA LEU A 272 -5.04 -15.30 7.57
C LEU A 272 -5.29 -13.97 8.29
N GLN A 273 -5.11 -13.95 9.62
CA GLN A 273 -5.22 -12.73 10.40
C GLN A 273 -4.13 -11.72 10.01
N ALA A 274 -2.86 -12.16 9.94
CA ALA A 274 -1.77 -11.28 9.51
C ALA A 274 -1.97 -10.72 8.08
N TRP A 275 -2.54 -11.53 7.17
CA TRP A 275 -2.90 -11.07 5.83
C TRP A 275 -4.04 -10.05 5.85
N THR A 276 -5.06 -10.29 6.69
CA THR A 276 -6.19 -9.38 6.86
C THR A 276 -5.73 -8.05 7.45
N ASP A 277 -4.91 -8.09 8.51
CA ASP A 277 -4.35 -6.90 9.16
C ASP A 277 -3.49 -6.08 8.17
N TYR A 278 -2.73 -6.76 7.29
CA TYR A 278 -1.99 -6.10 6.22
C TYR A 278 -2.93 -5.34 5.28
N ILE A 279 -3.96 -6.00 4.74
CA ILE A 279 -4.93 -5.38 3.84
C ILE A 279 -5.63 -4.20 4.54
N GLU A 280 -6.07 -4.36 5.79
CA GLU A 280 -6.70 -3.29 6.57
C GLU A 280 -5.78 -2.09 6.79
N THR A 281 -4.51 -2.34 7.08
CA THR A 281 -3.50 -1.28 7.22
C THR A 281 -3.30 -0.53 5.90
N GLU A 282 -3.15 -1.26 4.79
CA GLU A 282 -2.95 -0.68 3.46
C GLU A 282 -4.19 0.12 3.01
N MET A 283 -5.40 -0.37 3.27
CA MET A 283 -6.65 0.38 2.99
C MET A 283 -6.75 1.70 3.78
N GLY A 284 -6.07 1.80 4.92
CA GLY A 284 -6.01 3.04 5.69
C GLY A 284 -5.09 4.11 5.08
N ILE A 285 -4.19 3.70 4.18
CA ILE A 285 -3.13 4.56 3.60
C ILE A 285 -3.35 4.80 2.11
N ASN A 286 -3.78 3.75 1.39
CA ASN A 286 -3.83 3.67 -0.06
C ASN A 286 -5.28 3.52 -0.55
N PHE A 287 -5.58 4.08 -1.72
CA PHE A 287 -6.89 3.90 -2.38
C PHE A 287 -7.01 2.51 -3.01
N LEU A 288 -5.90 2.00 -3.53
CA LEU A 288 -5.76 0.66 -4.07
C LEU A 288 -4.79 -0.12 -3.18
N VAL A 289 -5.12 -1.37 -2.86
CA VAL A 289 -4.24 -2.23 -2.05
C VAL A 289 -3.46 -3.15 -2.97
N ARG A 290 -2.14 -3.04 -2.95
CA ARG A 290 -1.27 -3.98 -3.67
C ARG A 290 -1.17 -5.30 -2.92
N LEU A 291 -1.58 -6.41 -3.55
CA LEU A 291 -1.58 -7.73 -2.93
C LEU A 291 -0.31 -8.54 -3.26
N GLU A 292 0.25 -8.35 -4.46
CA GLU A 292 1.49 -8.99 -4.89
C GLU A 292 2.23 -8.07 -5.86
N ASP A 293 3.55 -7.95 -5.68
CA ASP A 293 4.38 -7.00 -6.41
C ASP A 293 4.65 -7.50 -7.84
N GLU A 294 5.17 -8.71 -8.00
CA GLU A 294 5.58 -9.24 -9.31
C GLU A 294 4.85 -10.55 -9.60
N LEU A 295 3.78 -10.50 -10.41
CA LEU A 295 3.17 -11.73 -10.89
C LEU A 295 3.94 -12.29 -12.06
N THR A 296 4.31 -13.56 -11.96
CA THR A 296 4.69 -14.34 -13.14
C THR A 296 3.51 -14.42 -14.10
N THR A 297 3.77 -14.65 -15.39
CA THR A 297 2.72 -14.79 -16.41
C THR A 297 1.69 -15.86 -16.04
N ASP A 298 2.15 -16.97 -15.45
CA ASP A 298 1.29 -18.07 -15.00
C ASP A 298 0.43 -17.67 -13.79
N GLN A 299 1.01 -16.97 -12.81
CA GLN A 299 0.25 -16.45 -11.66
C GLN A 299 -0.78 -15.40 -12.10
N ALA A 300 -0.41 -14.51 -13.02
CA ALA A 300 -1.34 -13.52 -13.56
C ALA A 300 -2.50 -14.19 -14.31
N ALA A 301 -2.22 -15.24 -15.09
CA ALA A 301 -3.25 -16.02 -15.76
C ALA A 301 -4.16 -16.77 -14.77
N LEU A 302 -3.60 -17.36 -13.72
CA LEU A 302 -4.34 -18.02 -12.65
C LEU A 302 -5.26 -17.03 -11.92
N CYS A 303 -4.73 -15.88 -11.50
CA CYS A 303 -5.52 -14.83 -10.86
C CYS A 303 -6.65 -14.36 -11.78
N ARG A 304 -6.37 -14.13 -13.08
CA ARG A 304 -7.39 -13.77 -14.08
C ARG A 304 -8.51 -14.82 -14.18
N ALA A 305 -8.17 -16.11 -14.12
CA ALA A 305 -9.15 -17.19 -14.17
C ALA A 305 -10.08 -17.22 -12.95
N HIS A 306 -9.60 -16.77 -11.79
CA HIS A 306 -10.35 -16.79 -10.52
C HIS A 306 -10.95 -15.43 -10.12
N LEU A 307 -10.89 -14.38 -10.96
CA LEU A 307 -11.42 -13.04 -10.60
C LEU A 307 -12.90 -13.06 -10.20
N ASN A 308 -13.69 -13.97 -10.78
CA ASN A 308 -15.11 -14.13 -10.41
C ASN A 308 -15.32 -14.56 -8.95
N GLU A 309 -14.31 -15.16 -8.32
CA GLU A 309 -14.34 -15.61 -6.91
C GLU A 309 -13.79 -14.56 -5.93
N ILE A 310 -13.16 -13.50 -6.44
CA ILE A 310 -12.51 -12.43 -5.66
C ILE A 310 -12.95 -11.05 -6.18
N PRO A 311 -14.22 -10.64 -5.92
CA PRO A 311 -14.70 -9.34 -6.37
C PRO A 311 -13.83 -8.21 -5.83
N GLY A 312 -13.63 -7.17 -6.64
CA GLY A 312 -12.75 -6.03 -6.34
C GLY A 312 -11.26 -6.26 -6.62
N VAL A 313 -10.83 -7.50 -6.87
CA VAL A 313 -9.44 -7.78 -7.26
C VAL A 313 -9.27 -7.65 -8.77
N LYS A 314 -8.16 -7.05 -9.21
CA LYS A 314 -7.81 -6.81 -10.61
C LYS A 314 -6.34 -7.14 -10.83
N VAL A 315 -6.01 -7.58 -12.04
CA VAL A 315 -4.63 -7.66 -12.52
C VAL A 315 -4.38 -6.42 -13.36
N MET A 316 -3.45 -5.56 -12.93
CA MET A 316 -3.08 -4.32 -13.61
C MET A 316 -1.56 -4.16 -13.62
N ASN A 317 -1.01 -3.32 -14.48
CA ASN A 317 0.42 -3.08 -14.46
C ASN A 317 0.83 -2.35 -13.17
N GLN A 318 2.04 -2.59 -12.64
CA GLN A 318 2.52 -1.84 -11.48
C GLN A 318 2.50 -0.32 -11.72
N LEU A 319 2.79 0.12 -12.95
CA LEU A 319 2.76 1.54 -13.27
C LEU A 319 1.35 2.13 -13.14
N ASP A 320 0.35 1.40 -13.64
CA ASP A 320 -1.06 1.80 -13.55
C ASP A 320 -1.48 1.91 -12.08
N TYR A 321 -1.11 0.91 -11.26
CA TYR A 321 -1.30 0.97 -9.81
C TYR A 321 -0.68 2.23 -9.18
N MET A 322 0.58 2.54 -9.52
CA MET A 322 1.28 3.67 -8.93
C MET A 322 0.64 5.00 -9.34
N VAL A 323 0.22 5.15 -10.59
CA VAL A 323 -0.43 6.37 -11.09
C VAL A 323 -1.83 6.52 -10.50
N GLU A 324 -2.62 5.46 -10.41
CA GLU A 324 -3.97 5.50 -9.84
C GLU A 324 -3.97 5.69 -8.31
N ASN A 325 -2.99 5.12 -7.62
CA ASN A 325 -2.85 5.24 -6.17
C ASN A 325 -2.06 6.50 -5.75
N GLY A 326 -1.29 7.08 -6.66
CA GLY A 326 -0.43 8.23 -6.43
C GLY A 326 -1.21 9.54 -6.33
N ARG A 327 -0.68 10.49 -5.54
CA ARG A 327 -1.25 11.83 -5.46
C ARG A 327 -0.79 12.66 -6.65
N TYR A 328 -1.69 13.51 -7.18
CA TYR A 328 -1.49 14.32 -8.39
C TYR A 328 -0.16 15.12 -8.45
N LEU A 329 0.44 15.45 -7.30
CA LEU A 329 1.63 16.32 -7.21
C LEU A 329 2.92 15.58 -6.82
N GLU A 330 2.89 14.26 -6.65
CA GLU A 330 4.08 13.50 -6.24
C GLU A 330 4.84 12.95 -7.45
N ARG A 331 6.16 13.15 -7.49
CA ARG A 331 7.04 12.43 -8.41
C ARG A 331 7.11 10.96 -8.00
N ILE A 332 6.54 10.12 -8.84
CA ILE A 332 6.52 8.68 -8.61
C ILE A 332 7.77 8.07 -9.25
N VAL A 333 8.65 7.49 -8.44
CA VAL A 333 9.80 6.72 -8.94
C VAL A 333 9.31 5.39 -9.51
N VAL A 334 9.32 5.26 -10.82
CA VAL A 334 8.82 4.07 -11.54
C VAL A 334 9.86 2.96 -11.54
N LYS A 335 11.10 3.30 -11.91
CA LYS A 335 12.19 2.31 -12.00
C LYS A 335 13.54 2.98 -11.80
N THR A 336 14.34 2.38 -10.93
CA THR A 336 15.76 2.73 -10.76
C THR A 336 16.63 1.72 -11.51
N GLY A 337 17.89 2.05 -11.79
CA GLY A 337 18.78 1.08 -12.45
C GLY A 337 18.54 0.95 -13.95
N VAL A 338 17.88 1.92 -14.59
CA VAL A 338 17.52 1.81 -16.01
C VAL A 338 18.78 1.80 -16.88
N PRO A 339 18.96 0.79 -17.76
CA PRO A 339 20.11 0.74 -18.66
C PRO A 339 20.18 1.98 -19.53
N ARG A 340 21.40 2.50 -19.71
CA ARG A 340 21.65 3.72 -20.51
C ARG A 340 21.00 3.67 -21.89
N GLU A 341 21.03 2.52 -22.56
CA GLU A 341 20.40 2.38 -23.89
C GLU A 341 18.87 2.60 -23.84
N THR A 342 18.20 2.01 -22.86
CA THR A 342 16.76 2.18 -22.64
C THR A 342 16.43 3.62 -22.25
N ALA A 343 17.22 4.21 -21.34
CA ALA A 343 17.04 5.60 -20.93
C ALA A 343 17.20 6.58 -22.10
N LEU A 344 18.21 6.39 -22.95
CA LEU A 344 18.41 7.23 -24.14
C LEU A 344 17.27 7.09 -25.15
N LYS A 345 16.67 5.90 -25.30
CA LYS A 345 15.49 5.70 -26.16
C LYS A 345 14.28 6.48 -25.62
N LEU A 346 14.07 6.46 -24.31
CA LEU A 346 13.01 7.24 -23.66
C LEU A 346 13.26 8.75 -23.77
N GLU A 347 14.48 9.21 -23.47
CA GLU A 347 14.85 10.63 -23.56
C GLU A 347 14.74 11.16 -25.00
N ALA A 348 15.10 10.36 -26.01
CA ALA A 348 14.93 10.73 -27.42
C ALA A 348 13.45 10.92 -27.81
N ASN A 349 12.54 10.21 -27.14
CA ASN A 349 11.09 10.27 -27.36
C ASN A 349 10.36 11.16 -26.35
N LYS A 350 11.07 11.93 -25.52
CA LYS A 350 10.50 12.74 -24.43
C LYS A 350 9.37 13.68 -24.85
N LEU A 351 9.41 14.18 -26.09
CA LEU A 351 8.33 15.00 -26.65
C LEU A 351 6.97 14.28 -26.67
N TYR A 352 6.98 12.96 -26.79
CA TYR A 352 5.79 12.09 -26.82
C TYR A 352 5.50 11.43 -25.47
N LEU A 353 6.27 11.77 -24.44
CA LEU A 353 6.16 11.21 -23.10
C LEU A 353 5.94 12.34 -22.06
N PRO A 354 4.87 13.15 -22.20
CA PRO A 354 4.55 14.17 -21.19
C PRO A 354 4.39 13.53 -19.81
N GLY A 355 4.91 14.22 -18.78
CA GLY A 355 4.94 13.73 -17.41
C GLY A 355 5.96 12.62 -17.11
N VAL A 356 6.77 12.18 -18.07
CA VAL A 356 7.86 11.24 -17.84
C VAL A 356 9.17 12.00 -17.67
N GLU A 357 9.76 11.89 -16.49
CA GLU A 357 11.06 12.46 -16.16
C GLU A 357 12.14 11.38 -16.13
N LEU A 358 13.29 11.70 -16.69
CA LEU A 358 14.49 10.88 -16.61
C LEU A 358 15.54 11.62 -15.80
N GLU A 359 15.97 11.02 -14.70
CA GLU A 359 17.05 11.53 -13.88
C GLU A 359 18.33 10.74 -14.17
N ASP A 360 19.40 11.46 -14.50
CA ASP A 360 20.73 10.92 -14.67
C ASP A 360 21.56 11.04 -13.38
N GLY A 361 22.74 10.42 -13.35
CA GLY A 361 23.65 10.52 -12.20
C GLY A 361 23.20 9.78 -10.93
N VAL A 362 22.08 9.04 -10.99
CA VAL A 362 21.61 8.24 -9.85
C VAL A 362 22.62 7.15 -9.54
N LEU A 363 23.14 7.13 -8.31
CA LEU A 363 24.10 6.13 -7.89
C LEU A 363 23.40 4.90 -7.31
N VAL A 364 23.53 3.75 -7.99
CA VAL A 364 23.07 2.46 -7.47
C VAL A 364 24.26 1.59 -7.08
N ARG A 365 24.15 0.93 -5.92
CA ARG A 365 25.18 0.02 -5.41
C ARG A 365 25.22 -1.24 -6.27
N ARG A 366 26.38 -1.55 -6.83
CA ARG A 366 26.63 -2.78 -7.57
C ARG A 366 27.66 -3.63 -6.83
N TYR A 367 27.33 -4.90 -6.63
CA TYR A 367 28.21 -5.91 -6.06
C TYR A 367 28.74 -6.78 -7.20
N PRO A 368 30.05 -6.78 -7.51
CA PRO A 368 30.61 -7.62 -8.58
C PRO A 368 30.36 -9.11 -8.38
N GLY A 369 30.24 -9.57 -7.12
CA GLY A 369 29.90 -10.95 -6.77
C GLY A 369 28.39 -11.27 -6.80
N GLY A 370 27.53 -10.37 -7.28
CA GLY A 370 26.09 -10.58 -7.37
C GLY A 370 25.40 -10.73 -6.02
N ASP A 371 24.27 -11.44 -6.01
CA ASP A 371 23.39 -11.56 -4.84
C ASP A 371 24.05 -12.26 -3.64
N ALA A 372 24.91 -13.25 -3.89
CA ALA A 372 25.64 -13.92 -2.81
C ALA A 372 26.53 -12.94 -2.01
N MET A 373 27.10 -11.93 -2.68
CA MET A 373 27.93 -10.92 -2.05
C MET A 373 27.12 -9.86 -1.32
N SER A 374 25.93 -9.50 -1.83
CA SER A 374 25.05 -8.50 -1.19
C SER A 374 24.54 -8.98 0.17
N HIS A 375 24.28 -10.28 0.33
CA HIS A 375 23.83 -10.86 1.61
C HIS A 375 24.93 -10.84 2.68
N ILE A 376 26.20 -10.95 2.28
CA ILE A 376 27.36 -10.96 3.19
C ILE A 376 27.73 -9.54 3.62
N LEU A 377 27.76 -8.60 2.67
CA LEU A 377 28.15 -7.21 2.93
C LEU A 377 26.98 -6.35 3.45
N GLY A 378 25.77 -6.91 3.42
CA GLY A 378 24.53 -6.20 3.70
C GLY A 378 23.96 -5.52 2.46
N TYR A 379 22.63 -5.58 2.36
CA TYR A 379 21.84 -4.74 1.48
C TYR A 379 21.37 -3.53 2.27
N VAL A 380 21.61 -2.33 1.75
CA VAL A 380 20.97 -1.13 2.29
C VAL A 380 20.22 -0.51 1.13
N GLY A 381 18.93 -0.87 1.07
CA GLY A 381 17.96 -0.29 0.16
C GLY A 381 17.65 1.17 0.50
N GLN A 382 16.70 1.75 -0.21
CA GLN A 382 16.11 3.01 0.20
C GLN A 382 15.45 2.81 1.57
N ILE A 383 15.67 3.74 2.50
CA ILE A 383 14.88 3.80 3.73
C ILE A 383 13.47 4.22 3.31
N SER A 384 12.47 3.41 3.64
CA SER A 384 11.06 3.78 3.48
C SER A 384 10.68 4.88 4.48
N GLN A 385 9.64 5.68 4.19
CA GLN A 385 9.17 6.71 5.14
C GLN A 385 8.88 6.11 6.54
N ARG A 386 8.35 4.88 6.59
CA ARG A 386 8.11 4.13 7.84
C ARG A 386 9.40 3.79 8.60
N GLU A 387 10.49 3.51 7.89
CA GLU A 387 11.80 3.30 8.50
C GLU A 387 12.45 4.62 8.92
N LEU A 388 12.20 5.70 8.17
CA LEU A 388 12.64 7.06 8.50
C LEU A 388 12.01 7.55 9.81
N ASP A 389 10.71 7.30 9.99
CA ASP A 389 9.94 7.70 11.18
C ASP A 389 10.18 6.79 12.40
N ASN A 390 11.02 5.75 12.26
CA ASN A 390 11.33 4.84 13.36
C ASN A 390 12.29 5.51 14.36
N PRO A 391 11.90 5.67 15.65
CA PRO A 391 12.75 6.32 16.66
C PRO A 391 14.12 5.67 16.87
N ARG A 392 14.29 4.42 16.43
CA ARG A 392 15.57 3.70 16.48
C ARG A 392 16.55 4.08 15.37
N ASN A 393 16.07 4.72 14.32
CA ASN A 393 16.87 5.15 13.18
C ASN A 393 17.25 6.64 13.28
N LEU A 394 16.70 7.35 14.27
CA LEU A 394 17.12 8.71 14.60
C LEU A 394 18.54 8.71 15.19
N ASP A 395 19.34 9.68 14.77
CA ASP A 395 20.65 9.93 15.33
C ASP A 395 20.57 10.50 16.75
N VAL A 396 21.74 10.83 17.33
CA VAL A 396 21.84 11.34 18.70
C VAL A 396 21.18 12.71 18.89
N PHE A 397 20.87 13.41 17.80
CA PHE A 397 20.21 14.71 17.78
C PHE A 397 18.71 14.62 17.47
N GLY A 398 18.22 13.41 17.17
CA GLY A 398 16.83 13.17 16.83
C GLY A 398 16.52 13.38 15.35
N ASP A 399 17.56 13.48 14.51
CA ASP A 399 17.42 13.60 13.06
C ASP A 399 17.45 12.19 12.42
N PRO A 400 16.59 11.90 11.43
CA PRO A 400 16.50 10.58 10.80
C PRO A 400 17.69 10.16 9.93
#